data_AF-A0A528CYB6-F1
#
_entry.id   AF-A0A528CYB6-F1
#
_cell.length_a   1.000
_cell.length_b   1.000
_cell.length_c   1.000
_cell.angle_alpha   90.00
_cell.angle_beta   90.00
_cell.angle_gamma   90.00
#
_symmetry.space_group_name_H-M   'P 1'
#
loop_
_entity.id
_entity.type
_entity.pdbx_description
1 polymer ?
#
loop_
_entity_poly.entity_id
_entity_poly.type
_entity_poly.pdbx_seq_one_letter_code
_entity_poly.pdbx_strand_id
1 'polypeptide(L)'
;MAPPLLNLDGIKLTFGGTPLLDGAELTASAGDKIALVGRNGSGKSTLLKIAAGLIEPQDGEVFRQPSATVRYLPQMPDMDGFASVRAYVEAGLGPADDPYRATYLMEHLGLSGEERPNDLSGGEARRAALARVMAPEPDILLLDEPTNHLDLSVIEWLEEELARTSSALIVISHDRRFLERVSRATVWLDRGQTRRLDKGFGHFEEWRDTVLEEEEREQHKLGRQIVREEHWLRYGVTARRKRNMRRLGELQTMRQRFRGHRGAESAATMVASDAAESGKLVIEAKNIEKSFGDLTVVRGFSTRIQRGDRVGLVGPNGAGKTTLLKMLTGELKPDSGTVRLGTNLE
;
A
#
# COMPACT_ATOMS: atom_id res chain seq x y z
N MET A 1 -10.51 -17.97 -23.92
CA MET A 1 -10.00 -17.30 -22.70
C MET A 1 -11.03 -17.56 -21.62
N ALA A 2 -10.63 -18.08 -20.45
CA ALA A 2 -11.59 -18.29 -19.35
C ALA A 2 -12.14 -16.93 -18.89
N PRO A 3 -13.39 -16.85 -18.40
CA PRO A 3 -13.94 -15.60 -17.86
C PRO A 3 -13.11 -15.12 -16.66
N PRO A 4 -13.03 -13.80 -16.41
CA PRO A 4 -12.34 -13.26 -15.25
C PRO A 4 -13.04 -13.70 -13.95
N LEU A 5 -12.27 -13.85 -12.88
CA LEU A 5 -12.79 -14.16 -11.54
C LEU A 5 -13.44 -12.93 -10.90
N LEU A 6 -12.88 -11.74 -11.17
CA LEU A 6 -13.36 -10.44 -10.72
C LEU A 6 -13.29 -9.45 -11.87
N ASN A 7 -14.36 -8.69 -12.07
CA ASN A 7 -14.38 -7.52 -12.93
C ASN A 7 -15.10 -6.37 -12.25
N LEU A 8 -14.40 -5.25 -12.08
CA LEU A 8 -14.93 -3.96 -11.69
C LEU A 8 -14.89 -3.08 -12.93
N ASP A 9 -16.04 -2.54 -13.33
CA ASP A 9 -16.15 -1.69 -14.53
C ASP A 9 -16.84 -0.36 -14.19
N GLY A 10 -16.18 0.74 -14.53
CA GLY A 10 -16.74 2.08 -14.36
C GLY A 10 -17.10 2.47 -12.92
N ILE A 11 -16.41 1.93 -11.91
CA ILE A 11 -16.76 2.12 -10.50
C ILE A 11 -16.66 3.59 -10.08
N LYS A 12 -17.75 4.11 -9.50
CA LYS A 12 -17.78 5.43 -8.87
C LYS A 12 -18.13 5.36 -7.40
N LEU A 13 -17.45 6.18 -6.62
CA LEU A 13 -17.74 6.34 -5.20
C LEU A 13 -17.30 7.72 -4.74
N THR A 14 -18.21 8.43 -4.08
CA THR A 14 -17.98 9.73 -3.46
C THR A 14 -18.00 9.59 -1.94
N PHE A 15 -16.98 10.15 -1.26
CA PHE A 15 -16.91 10.18 0.19
C PHE A 15 -16.84 11.63 0.69
N GLY A 16 -17.74 12.02 1.59
CA GLY A 16 -17.77 13.38 2.14
C GLY A 16 -17.92 14.49 1.07
N GLY A 17 -18.59 14.21 -0.05
CA GLY A 17 -18.76 15.14 -1.17
C GLY A 17 -17.58 15.24 -2.14
N THR A 18 -16.47 14.53 -1.90
CA THR A 18 -15.34 14.46 -2.83
C THR A 18 -15.36 13.12 -3.56
N PRO A 19 -15.33 13.09 -4.91
CA PRO A 19 -15.25 11.84 -5.66
C PRO A 19 -13.91 11.17 -5.37
N LEU A 20 -13.98 9.94 -4.83
CA LEU A 20 -12.82 9.12 -4.50
C LEU A 20 -12.48 8.18 -5.66
N LEU A 21 -13.51 7.56 -6.25
CA LEU A 21 -13.44 6.74 -7.46
C LEU A 21 -14.38 7.37 -8.50
N ASP A 22 -13.91 7.48 -9.74
CA ASP A 22 -14.63 8.12 -10.84
C ASP A 22 -14.35 7.39 -12.16
N GLY A 23 -14.90 6.19 -12.28
CA GLY A 23 -14.66 5.30 -13.42
C GLY A 23 -13.45 4.38 -13.19
N ALA A 24 -13.26 3.88 -11.97
CA ALA A 24 -12.21 2.92 -11.67
C ALA A 24 -12.58 1.53 -12.22
N GLU A 25 -11.61 0.87 -12.83
CA GLU A 25 -11.70 -0.46 -13.44
C GLU A 25 -10.65 -1.40 -12.84
N LEU A 26 -11.02 -2.66 -12.63
CA LEU A 26 -10.11 -3.67 -12.13
C LEU A 26 -10.59 -5.06 -12.55
N THR A 27 -9.78 -5.75 -13.33
CA THR A 27 -10.08 -7.12 -13.75
C THR A 27 -9.00 -8.06 -13.23
N ALA A 28 -9.40 -9.21 -12.69
CA ALA A 28 -8.49 -10.26 -12.25
C ALA A 28 -8.98 -11.63 -12.75
N SER A 29 -8.07 -12.36 -13.40
CA SER A 29 -8.26 -13.75 -13.84
C SER A 29 -7.50 -14.72 -12.94
N ALA A 30 -7.80 -16.01 -13.03
CA ALA A 30 -7.10 -17.03 -12.24
C ALA A 30 -5.58 -16.96 -12.44
N GLY A 31 -4.82 -16.95 -11.34
CA GLY A 31 -3.36 -16.84 -11.35
C GLY A 31 -2.79 -15.45 -11.61
N ASP A 32 -3.63 -14.42 -11.84
CA ASP A 32 -3.16 -13.04 -11.97
C ASP A 32 -2.48 -12.59 -10.67
N LYS A 33 -1.38 -11.84 -10.79
CA LYS A 33 -0.66 -11.24 -9.67
C LYS A 33 -0.57 -9.74 -9.91
N ILE A 34 -1.48 -8.98 -9.32
CA ILE A 34 -1.69 -7.56 -9.61
C ILE A 34 -1.24 -6.72 -8.42
N ALA A 35 -0.32 -5.77 -8.66
CA ALA A 35 -0.04 -4.69 -7.72
C ALA A 35 -1.04 -3.54 -7.94
N LEU A 36 -1.81 -3.17 -6.92
CA LEU A 36 -2.66 -1.97 -6.94
C LEU A 36 -1.90 -0.82 -6.27
N VAL A 37 -1.51 0.16 -7.08
CA VAL A 37 -0.64 1.26 -6.66
C VAL A 37 -1.29 2.62 -6.88
N GLY A 38 -0.82 3.63 -6.18
CA GLY A 38 -1.44 4.95 -6.18
C GLY A 38 -1.12 5.72 -4.92
N ARG A 39 -1.44 7.02 -4.91
CA ARG A 39 -1.12 7.91 -3.79
C ARG A 39 -1.94 7.56 -2.53
N ASN A 40 -1.49 8.05 -1.38
CA ASN A 40 -2.27 7.93 -0.15
C ASN A 40 -3.55 8.73 -0.28
N GLY A 41 -4.67 8.14 0.11
CA GLY A 41 -5.99 8.72 -0.11
C GLY A 41 -6.53 8.61 -1.54
N SER A 42 -5.85 7.94 -2.48
CA SER A 42 -6.38 7.77 -3.85
C SER A 42 -7.56 6.80 -3.97
N GLY A 43 -7.88 6.07 -2.89
CA GLY A 43 -8.99 5.11 -2.85
C GLY A 43 -8.60 3.64 -3.02
N LYS A 44 -7.30 3.28 -2.97
CA LYS A 44 -6.83 1.89 -3.16
C LYS A 44 -7.54 0.87 -2.26
N SER A 45 -7.50 1.09 -0.95
CA SER A 45 -8.16 0.23 0.04
C SER A 45 -9.67 0.19 -0.15
N THR A 46 -10.27 1.30 -0.61
CA THR A 46 -11.70 1.37 -0.89
C THR A 46 -12.07 0.55 -2.12
N LEU A 47 -11.27 0.61 -3.20
CA LEU A 47 -11.44 -0.24 -4.37
C LEU A 47 -11.28 -1.72 -4.01
N LEU A 48 -10.31 -2.07 -3.14
CA LEU A 48 -10.14 -3.43 -2.63
C LEU A 48 -11.35 -3.91 -1.81
N LYS A 49 -11.92 -3.03 -0.97
CA LYS A 49 -13.15 -3.34 -0.21
C LYS A 49 -14.36 -3.52 -1.11
N ILE A 50 -14.47 -2.74 -2.19
CA ILE A 50 -15.49 -2.95 -3.22
C ILE A 50 -15.25 -4.30 -3.93
N ALA A 51 -14.02 -4.63 -4.29
CA ALA A 51 -13.69 -5.95 -4.85
C ALA A 51 -14.08 -7.10 -3.91
N ALA A 52 -13.88 -6.91 -2.60
CA ALA A 52 -14.23 -7.88 -1.56
C ALA A 52 -15.74 -7.97 -1.25
N GLY A 53 -16.56 -7.02 -1.70
CA GLY A 53 -17.99 -6.96 -1.36
C GLY A 53 -18.30 -6.37 0.01
N LEU A 54 -17.34 -5.66 0.60
CA LEU A 54 -17.51 -4.99 1.89
C LEU A 54 -18.10 -3.57 1.76
N ILE A 55 -18.01 -2.99 0.56
CA ILE A 55 -18.56 -1.67 0.22
C ILE A 55 -19.26 -1.78 -1.12
N GLU A 56 -20.47 -1.23 -1.22
CA GLU A 56 -21.18 -1.10 -2.50
C GLU A 56 -20.76 0.21 -3.20
N PRO A 57 -20.48 0.16 -4.51
CA PRO A 57 -20.24 1.37 -5.28
C PRO A 57 -21.54 2.16 -5.49
N GLN A 58 -21.42 3.44 -5.83
CA GLN A 58 -22.59 4.28 -6.17
C GLN A 58 -23.05 4.07 -7.62
N ASP A 59 -22.11 3.73 -8.50
CA ASP A 59 -22.33 3.51 -9.94
C ASP A 59 -21.23 2.58 -10.47
N GLY A 60 -21.45 1.99 -11.64
CA GLY A 60 -20.60 0.98 -12.25
C GLY A 60 -21.04 -0.46 -11.97
N GLU A 61 -20.34 -1.42 -12.59
CA GLU A 61 -20.67 -2.84 -12.53
C GLU A 61 -19.63 -3.63 -11.75
N VAL A 62 -20.10 -4.52 -10.87
CA VAL A 62 -19.26 -5.43 -10.09
C VAL A 62 -19.65 -6.86 -10.45
N PHE A 63 -18.74 -7.57 -11.11
CA PHE A 63 -18.87 -8.98 -11.39
C PHE A 63 -17.85 -9.76 -10.55
N ARG A 64 -18.34 -10.76 -9.83
CA ARG A 64 -17.53 -11.79 -9.16
C ARG A 64 -18.05 -13.12 -9.64
N GLN A 65 -17.15 -14.03 -10.02
CA GLN A 65 -17.56 -15.37 -10.38
C GLN A 65 -18.29 -16.02 -9.19
N PRO A 66 -19.54 -16.49 -9.34
CA PRO A 66 -20.35 -16.94 -8.18
C PRO A 66 -19.76 -18.08 -7.37
N SER A 67 -18.97 -18.95 -8.00
CA SER A 67 -18.28 -20.07 -7.34
C SER A 67 -16.93 -19.69 -6.75
N ALA A 68 -16.42 -18.49 -7.04
CA ALA A 68 -15.08 -18.08 -6.61
C ALA A 68 -15.11 -17.60 -5.16
N THR A 69 -14.21 -18.14 -4.36
CA THR A 69 -13.98 -17.71 -2.99
C THR A 69 -13.12 -16.45 -2.97
N VAL A 70 -13.57 -15.45 -2.21
CA VAL A 70 -12.87 -14.16 -2.08
C VAL A 70 -12.47 -13.96 -0.63
N ARG A 71 -11.19 -13.66 -0.38
CA ARG A 71 -10.70 -13.30 0.96
C ARG A 71 -10.00 -11.96 0.93
N TYR A 72 -10.32 -11.12 1.91
CA TYR A 72 -9.74 -9.80 2.10
C TYR A 72 -9.02 -9.75 3.44
N LEU A 73 -7.76 -9.29 3.44
CA LEU A 73 -7.01 -9.01 4.66
C LEU A 73 -7.47 -7.67 5.25
N PRO A 74 -8.18 -7.65 6.40
CA PRO A 74 -8.57 -6.41 7.04
C PRO A 74 -7.35 -5.70 7.64
N GLN A 75 -7.41 -4.36 7.69
CA GLN A 75 -6.38 -3.56 8.36
C GLN A 75 -6.36 -3.80 9.88
N MET A 76 -7.54 -4.01 10.47
CA MET A 76 -7.69 -4.38 11.87
C MET A 76 -8.61 -5.60 11.94
N PRO A 77 -8.09 -6.78 12.30
CA PRO A 77 -8.91 -7.97 12.45
C PRO A 77 -9.76 -7.90 13.70
N ASP A 78 -11.01 -8.32 13.57
CA ASP A 78 -11.90 -8.57 14.70
C ASP A 78 -11.72 -10.03 15.15
N MET A 79 -11.27 -10.21 16.40
CA MET A 79 -11.03 -11.51 17.01
C MET A 79 -11.88 -11.73 18.27
N ASP A 80 -12.91 -10.90 18.46
CA ASP A 80 -13.78 -11.01 19.63
C ASP A 80 -14.51 -12.36 19.64
N GLY A 81 -14.54 -13.00 20.82
CA GLY A 81 -15.23 -14.28 21.02
C GLY A 81 -14.42 -15.53 20.69
N PHE A 82 -13.19 -15.42 20.20
CA PHE A 82 -12.31 -16.58 19.99
C PHE A 82 -11.47 -16.92 21.22
N ALA A 83 -11.39 -18.21 21.54
CA ALA A 83 -10.64 -18.69 22.71
C ALA A 83 -9.11 -18.63 22.52
N SER A 84 -8.64 -18.78 21.27
CA SER A 84 -7.23 -18.77 20.91
C SER A 84 -7.03 -18.29 19.47
N VAL A 85 -5.78 -17.93 19.13
CA VAL A 85 -5.39 -17.61 17.74
C VAL A 85 -5.67 -18.76 16.79
N ARG A 86 -5.40 -20.02 17.19
CA ARG A 86 -5.72 -21.20 16.38
C ARG A 86 -7.21 -21.26 16.07
N ALA A 87 -8.07 -21.08 17.08
CA ALA A 87 -9.52 -21.09 16.88
C ALA A 87 -9.97 -19.98 15.93
N TYR A 88 -9.36 -18.80 15.99
CA TYR A 88 -9.62 -17.68 15.07
C TYR A 88 -9.23 -18.02 13.62
N VAL A 89 -8.05 -18.60 13.41
CA VAL A 89 -7.54 -18.98 12.08
C VAL A 89 -8.37 -20.12 11.49
N GLU A 90 -8.62 -21.18 12.27
CA GLU A 90 -9.39 -22.36 11.86
C GLU A 90 -10.86 -22.03 11.56
N ALA A 91 -11.45 -21.06 12.26
CA ALA A 91 -12.78 -20.54 11.92
C ALA A 91 -12.83 -19.82 10.56
N GLY A 92 -11.68 -19.54 9.94
CA GLY A 92 -11.59 -19.09 8.56
C GLY A 92 -11.73 -20.21 7.54
N LEU A 93 -11.48 -21.46 7.92
CA LEU A 93 -11.48 -22.62 7.02
C LEU A 93 -12.91 -23.04 6.65
N GLY A 94 -13.08 -23.43 5.38
CA GLY A 94 -14.23 -24.15 4.89
C GLY A 94 -14.15 -25.65 5.20
N PRO A 95 -15.25 -26.40 4.99
CA PRO A 95 -15.34 -27.81 5.35
C PRO A 95 -14.35 -28.75 4.62
N ALA A 96 -13.82 -28.31 3.49
CA ALA A 96 -12.89 -29.08 2.64
C ALA A 96 -11.45 -28.57 2.71
N ASP A 97 -11.19 -27.50 3.48
CA ASP A 97 -9.86 -26.90 3.56
C ASP A 97 -8.97 -27.72 4.50
N ASP A 98 -7.66 -27.72 4.24
CA ASP A 98 -6.69 -28.46 5.04
C ASP A 98 -6.31 -27.70 6.34
N PRO A 99 -6.64 -28.22 7.54
CA PRO A 99 -6.25 -27.60 8.81
C PRO A 99 -4.73 -27.55 9.02
N TYR A 100 -3.95 -28.45 8.39
CA TYR A 100 -2.50 -28.40 8.48
C TYR A 100 -1.93 -27.14 7.84
N ARG A 101 -2.57 -26.61 6.79
CA ARG A 101 -2.15 -25.36 6.15
C ARG A 101 -2.28 -24.17 7.10
N ALA A 102 -3.34 -24.11 7.91
CA ALA A 102 -3.48 -23.09 8.95
C ALA A 102 -2.33 -23.16 9.98
N THR A 103 -1.98 -24.38 10.42
CA THR A 103 -0.87 -24.60 11.35
C THR A 103 0.48 -24.17 10.77
N TYR A 104 0.77 -24.59 9.54
CA TYR A 104 1.99 -24.22 8.82
C TYR A 104 2.15 -22.68 8.68
N LEU A 105 1.06 -21.99 8.31
CA LEU A 105 1.07 -20.53 8.17
C LEU A 105 1.30 -19.82 9.50
N MET A 106 0.64 -20.28 10.58
CA MET A 106 0.84 -19.71 11.92
C MET A 106 2.30 -19.83 12.37
N GLU A 107 2.92 -21.00 12.18
CA GLU A 107 4.32 -21.24 12.59
C GLU A 107 5.29 -20.29 11.87
N HIS A 108 5.17 -20.16 10.54
CA HIS A 108 6.04 -19.27 9.75
C HIS A 108 5.80 -17.79 10.04
N LEU A 109 4.59 -17.44 10.47
CA LEU A 109 4.24 -16.10 10.94
C LEU A 109 4.60 -15.88 12.41
N GLY A 110 5.28 -16.82 13.06
CA GLY A 110 5.75 -16.69 14.44
C GLY A 110 4.60 -16.66 15.46
N LEU A 111 3.58 -17.50 15.27
CA LEU A 111 2.44 -17.68 16.16
C LEU A 111 2.38 -19.14 16.61
N SER A 112 2.21 -19.38 17.91
CA SER A 112 2.02 -20.73 18.47
C SER A 112 0.58 -21.24 18.28
N GLY A 113 -0.39 -20.34 18.16
CA GLY A 113 -1.81 -20.63 18.05
C GLY A 113 -2.51 -20.74 19.40
N GLU A 114 -1.77 -20.80 20.51
CA GLU A 114 -2.31 -20.88 21.88
C GLU A 114 -2.49 -19.49 22.51
N GLU A 115 -2.02 -18.43 21.85
CA GLU A 115 -2.17 -17.06 22.34
C GLU A 115 -3.65 -16.68 22.44
N ARG A 116 -3.97 -15.87 23.44
CA ARG A 116 -5.31 -15.27 23.59
C ARG A 116 -5.42 -14.04 22.70
N PRO A 117 -6.48 -13.90 21.89
CA PRO A 117 -6.62 -12.75 21.00
C PRO A 117 -6.51 -11.38 21.67
N ASN A 118 -7.02 -11.24 22.90
CA ASN A 118 -6.98 -9.99 23.66
C ASN A 118 -5.57 -9.57 24.12
N ASP A 119 -4.62 -10.51 24.17
CA ASP A 119 -3.26 -10.28 24.64
C ASP A 119 -2.30 -9.99 23.47
N LEU A 120 -2.78 -10.09 22.21
CA LEU A 120 -1.96 -9.89 21.03
C LEU A 120 -1.59 -8.41 20.83
N SER A 121 -0.34 -8.18 20.44
CA SER A 121 0.04 -6.92 19.82
C SER A 121 -0.67 -6.74 18.47
N GLY A 122 -0.84 -5.49 18.02
CA GLY A 122 -1.44 -5.22 16.70
C GLY A 122 -0.70 -5.91 15.54
N GLY A 123 0.61 -6.14 15.68
CA GLY A 123 1.40 -6.90 14.72
C GLY A 123 1.09 -8.39 14.72
N GLU A 124 0.97 -9.02 15.90
CA GLU A 124 0.57 -10.43 16.03
C GLU A 124 -0.86 -10.65 15.52
N ALA A 125 -1.78 -9.76 15.87
CA ALA A 125 -3.14 -9.80 15.37
C ALA A 125 -3.18 -9.75 13.84
N ARG A 126 -2.39 -8.87 13.22
CA ARG A 126 -2.29 -8.79 11.74
C ARG A 126 -1.71 -10.06 11.12
N ARG A 127 -0.70 -10.67 11.75
CA ARG A 127 -0.13 -11.96 11.31
C ARG A 127 -1.15 -13.09 11.40
N ALA A 128 -1.91 -13.17 12.49
CA ALA A 128 -2.99 -14.15 12.63
C ALA A 128 -4.10 -13.94 11.58
N ALA A 129 -4.43 -12.68 11.26
CA ALA A 129 -5.36 -12.37 10.17
C ALA A 129 -4.83 -12.81 8.79
N LEU A 130 -3.53 -12.63 8.55
CA LEU A 130 -2.88 -13.10 7.32
C LEU A 130 -2.96 -14.62 7.18
N ALA A 131 -2.68 -15.38 8.26
CA ALA A 131 -2.87 -16.83 8.30
C ALA A 131 -4.31 -17.22 7.97
N ARG A 132 -5.29 -16.56 8.61
CA ARG A 132 -6.73 -16.84 8.43
C ARG A 132 -7.21 -16.65 6.99
N VAL A 133 -6.71 -15.64 6.27
CA VAL A 133 -7.14 -15.38 4.88
C VAL A 133 -6.41 -16.24 3.85
N MET A 134 -5.19 -16.70 4.15
CA MET A 134 -4.37 -17.51 3.24
C MET A 134 -4.58 -19.03 3.41
N ALA A 135 -4.98 -19.49 4.59
CA ALA A 135 -5.14 -20.92 4.86
C ALA A 135 -6.18 -21.61 3.96
N PRO A 136 -7.33 -20.99 3.63
CA PRO A 136 -8.34 -21.58 2.73
C PRO A 136 -7.95 -21.72 1.25
N GLU A 137 -6.78 -21.24 0.82
CA GLU A 137 -6.38 -21.17 -0.60
C GLU A 137 -7.47 -20.57 -1.53
N PRO A 138 -7.94 -19.33 -1.27
CA PRO A 138 -9.09 -18.78 -1.97
C PRO A 138 -8.82 -18.55 -3.47
N ASP A 139 -9.85 -18.49 -4.30
CA ASP A 139 -9.70 -18.18 -5.72
C ASP A 139 -9.20 -16.73 -5.94
N ILE A 140 -9.62 -15.82 -5.08
CA ILE A 140 -9.25 -14.39 -5.09
C ILE A 140 -8.74 -13.98 -3.71
N LEU A 141 -7.48 -13.52 -3.67
CA LEU A 141 -6.82 -13.04 -2.47
C LEU A 141 -6.54 -11.53 -2.59
N LEU A 142 -7.11 -10.75 -1.68
CA LEU A 142 -7.02 -9.29 -1.64
C LEU A 142 -6.22 -8.87 -0.39
N LEU A 143 -5.01 -8.37 -0.59
CA LEU A 143 -4.10 -8.01 0.50
C LEU A 143 -3.86 -6.50 0.56
N ASP A 144 -4.20 -5.87 1.68
CA ASP A 144 -3.95 -4.45 1.93
C ASP A 144 -2.80 -4.28 2.93
N GLU A 145 -1.64 -3.85 2.43
CA GLU A 145 -0.38 -3.68 3.17
C GLU A 145 0.04 -4.92 3.98
N PRO A 146 0.22 -6.10 3.35
CA PRO A 146 0.49 -7.34 4.07
C PRO A 146 1.86 -7.41 4.74
N THR A 147 2.83 -6.60 4.29
CA THR A 147 4.20 -6.59 4.83
C THR A 147 4.34 -5.80 6.13
N ASN A 148 3.32 -5.04 6.51
CA ASN A 148 3.36 -4.24 7.73
C ASN A 148 3.47 -5.12 8.98
N HIS A 149 4.36 -4.73 9.88
CA HIS A 149 4.67 -5.46 11.13
C HIS A 149 5.29 -6.84 10.92
N LEU A 150 5.78 -7.16 9.72
CA LEU A 150 6.62 -8.32 9.44
C LEU A 150 8.10 -7.92 9.50
N ASP A 151 8.95 -8.86 9.90
CA ASP A 151 10.39 -8.70 9.71
C ASP A 151 10.81 -9.20 8.33
N LEU A 152 12.06 -8.92 7.95
CA LEU A 152 12.57 -9.23 6.61
C LEU A 152 12.47 -10.72 6.28
N SER A 153 12.79 -11.62 7.23
CA SER A 153 12.71 -13.06 7.03
C SER A 153 11.28 -13.52 6.72
N VAL A 154 10.30 -12.99 7.45
CA VAL A 154 8.89 -13.33 7.22
C VAL A 154 8.38 -12.70 5.93
N ILE A 155 8.86 -11.51 5.55
CA ILE A 155 8.54 -10.90 4.25
C ILE A 155 9.05 -11.77 3.10
N GLU A 156 10.32 -12.22 3.16
CA GLU A 156 10.90 -13.07 2.11
C GLU A 156 10.14 -14.40 1.98
N TRP A 157 9.78 -15.04 3.10
CA TRP A 157 8.93 -16.23 3.08
C TRP A 157 7.54 -15.94 2.45
N LEU A 158 6.92 -14.82 2.83
CA LEU A 158 5.60 -14.44 2.31
C LEU A 158 5.63 -14.20 0.79
N GLU A 159 6.69 -13.60 0.28
CA GLU A 159 6.90 -13.42 -1.16
C GLU A 159 6.91 -14.77 -1.90
N GLU A 160 7.64 -15.76 -1.37
CA GLU A 160 7.71 -17.09 -1.97
C GLU A 160 6.38 -17.84 -1.89
N GLU A 161 5.65 -17.70 -0.78
CA GLU A 161 4.34 -18.30 -0.59
C GLU A 161 3.33 -17.72 -1.60
N LEU A 162 3.23 -16.40 -1.69
CA LEU A 162 2.32 -15.70 -2.60
C LEU A 162 2.65 -15.91 -4.08
N ALA A 163 3.93 -16.09 -4.40
CA ALA A 163 4.38 -16.40 -5.76
C ALA A 163 3.94 -17.80 -6.23
N ARG A 164 3.83 -18.76 -5.30
CA ARG A 164 3.42 -20.15 -5.56
C ARG A 164 1.90 -20.34 -5.59
N THR A 165 1.15 -19.48 -4.90
CA THR A 165 -0.31 -19.53 -4.85
C THR A 165 -0.96 -19.47 -6.24
N SER A 166 -1.99 -20.29 -6.49
CA SER A 166 -2.80 -20.29 -7.73
C SER A 166 -3.88 -19.20 -7.77
N SER A 167 -4.22 -18.62 -6.63
CA SER A 167 -5.17 -17.52 -6.48
C SER A 167 -4.82 -16.32 -7.36
N ALA A 168 -5.87 -15.66 -7.85
CA ALA A 168 -5.78 -14.28 -8.32
C ALA A 168 -5.45 -13.37 -7.13
N LEU A 169 -4.25 -12.81 -7.13
CA LEU A 169 -3.74 -11.93 -6.09
C LEU A 169 -3.86 -10.49 -6.52
N ILE A 170 -4.50 -9.66 -5.70
CA ILE A 170 -4.44 -8.20 -5.80
C ILE A 170 -3.86 -7.68 -4.50
N VAL A 171 -2.72 -7.00 -4.58
CA VAL A 171 -1.98 -6.53 -3.41
C VAL A 171 -1.70 -5.03 -3.46
N ILE A 172 -1.92 -4.37 -2.34
CA ILE A 172 -1.48 -3.00 -2.07
C ILE A 172 -0.29 -3.10 -1.11
N SER A 173 0.82 -2.45 -1.43
CA SER A 173 1.97 -2.36 -0.54
C SER A 173 2.78 -1.10 -0.82
N HIS A 174 3.38 -0.53 0.22
CA HIS A 174 4.43 0.49 0.08
C HIS A 174 5.83 -0.11 -0.11
N ASP A 175 6.00 -1.42 0.09
CA ASP A 175 7.27 -2.11 -0.13
C ASP A 175 7.46 -2.42 -1.62
N ARG A 176 8.36 -1.68 -2.24
CA ARG A 176 8.69 -1.81 -3.67
C ARG A 176 9.29 -3.16 -4.01
N ARG A 177 10.19 -3.70 -3.17
CA ARG A 177 10.87 -4.98 -3.45
C ARG A 177 9.88 -6.13 -3.41
N PHE A 178 8.98 -6.09 -2.43
CA PHE A 178 7.88 -7.03 -2.32
C PHE A 178 6.98 -7.01 -3.56
N LEU A 179 6.56 -5.81 -4.02
CA LEU A 179 5.75 -5.69 -5.23
C LEU A 179 6.49 -6.18 -6.49
N GLU A 180 7.79 -5.89 -6.61
CA GLU A 180 8.61 -6.35 -7.75
C GLU A 180 8.69 -7.87 -7.83
N ARG A 181 8.82 -8.56 -6.68
CA ARG A 181 8.92 -10.02 -6.64
C ARG A 181 7.59 -10.73 -6.86
N VAL A 182 6.49 -10.17 -6.33
CA VAL A 182 5.19 -10.84 -6.29
C VAL A 182 4.31 -10.52 -7.50
N SER A 183 4.36 -9.29 -8.01
CA SER A 183 3.42 -8.83 -9.06
C SER A 183 3.92 -9.09 -10.49
N ARG A 184 2.97 -9.41 -11.37
CA ARG A 184 3.16 -9.58 -12.83
C ARG A 184 2.44 -8.53 -13.66
N ALA A 185 1.48 -7.83 -13.06
CA ALA A 185 0.78 -6.69 -13.63
C ALA A 185 0.66 -5.58 -12.56
N THR A 186 0.53 -4.34 -13.01
CA THR A 186 0.35 -3.17 -12.15
C THR A 186 -0.91 -2.42 -12.55
N VAL A 187 -1.77 -2.13 -11.59
CA VAL A 187 -2.92 -1.23 -11.75
C VAL A 187 -2.64 0.04 -10.96
N TRP A 188 -2.57 1.16 -11.65
CA TRP A 188 -2.32 2.46 -11.06
C TRP A 188 -3.62 3.24 -10.91
N LEU A 189 -4.03 3.48 -9.67
CA LEU A 189 -5.16 4.32 -9.30
C LEU A 189 -4.70 5.76 -9.08
N ASP A 190 -5.11 6.64 -9.97
CA ASP A 190 -4.80 8.06 -9.98
C ASP A 190 -6.05 8.89 -10.30
N ARG A 191 -6.33 9.90 -9.46
CA ARG A 191 -7.48 10.82 -9.60
C ARG A 191 -8.83 10.09 -9.82
N GLY A 192 -9.02 8.97 -9.14
CA GLY A 192 -10.26 8.17 -9.20
C GLY A 192 -10.37 7.23 -10.40
N GLN A 193 -9.39 7.24 -11.30
CA GLN A 193 -9.32 6.38 -12.48
C GLN A 193 -8.16 5.39 -12.37
N THR A 194 -8.30 4.25 -13.00
CA THR A 194 -7.29 3.20 -13.02
C THR A 194 -6.66 3.09 -14.39
N ARG A 195 -5.35 2.88 -14.43
CA ARG A 195 -4.61 2.51 -15.64
C ARG A 195 -3.90 1.19 -15.39
N ARG A 196 -3.95 0.28 -16.35
CA ARG A 196 -3.31 -1.03 -16.23
C ARG A 196 -2.04 -1.10 -17.07
N LEU A 197 -1.02 -1.70 -16.50
CA LEU A 197 0.23 -2.11 -17.14
C LEU A 197 0.37 -3.63 -16.98
N ASP A 198 0.36 -4.37 -18.08
CA ASP A 198 0.56 -5.84 -18.09
C ASP A 198 2.05 -6.22 -17.96
N LYS A 199 2.73 -5.56 -17.02
CA LYS A 199 4.10 -5.85 -16.58
C LYS A 199 4.17 -5.69 -15.06
N GLY A 200 5.11 -6.41 -14.44
CA GLY A 200 5.35 -6.34 -13.00
C GLY A 200 5.75 -4.93 -12.54
N PHE A 201 5.65 -4.69 -11.23
CA PHE A 201 5.86 -3.37 -10.63
C PHE A 201 7.22 -2.73 -10.95
N GLY A 202 8.27 -3.52 -11.27
CA GLY A 202 9.57 -2.98 -11.65
C GLY A 202 9.56 -2.04 -12.87
N HIS A 203 8.52 -2.11 -13.71
CA HIS A 203 8.34 -1.22 -14.88
C HIS A 203 7.41 -0.02 -14.60
N PHE A 204 6.85 0.06 -13.39
CA PHE A 204 5.79 1.03 -13.09
C PHE A 204 6.27 2.48 -13.18
N GLU A 205 7.46 2.79 -12.66
CA GLU A 205 7.90 4.19 -12.59
C GLU A 205 8.18 4.78 -13.96
N GLU A 206 8.91 4.07 -14.81
CA GLU A 206 9.19 4.49 -16.19
C GLU A 206 7.88 4.67 -16.98
N TRP A 207 6.95 3.73 -16.83
CA TRP A 207 5.64 3.80 -17.47
C TRP A 207 4.82 4.99 -16.94
N ARG A 208 4.77 5.20 -15.62
CA ARG A 208 4.07 6.32 -14.99
C ARG A 208 4.61 7.65 -15.51
N ASP A 209 5.93 7.80 -15.55
CA ASP A 209 6.57 9.03 -15.99
C ASP A 209 6.26 9.31 -17.47
N THR A 210 6.30 8.28 -18.32
CA THR A 210 5.87 8.37 -19.73
C THR A 210 4.41 8.84 -19.85
N VAL A 211 3.50 8.24 -19.07
CA VAL A 211 2.07 8.59 -19.08
C VAL A 211 1.85 10.04 -18.64
N LEU A 212 2.57 10.49 -17.59
CA LEU A 212 2.46 11.86 -17.09
C LEU A 212 3.02 12.88 -18.09
N GLU A 213 4.13 12.59 -18.75
CA GLU A 213 4.67 13.45 -19.80
C GLU A 213 3.74 13.54 -21.02
N GLU A 214 3.14 12.42 -21.42
CA GLU A 214 2.15 12.40 -22.51
C GLU A 214 0.93 13.26 -22.15
N GLU A 215 0.42 13.12 -20.93
CA GLU A 215 -0.69 13.92 -20.42
C GLU A 215 -0.34 15.42 -20.40
N GLU A 216 0.86 15.79 -19.93
CA GLU A 216 1.32 17.18 -19.96
C GLU A 216 1.39 17.73 -21.39
N ARG A 217 1.96 16.96 -22.33
CA ARG A 217 2.02 17.33 -23.75
C ARG A 217 0.63 17.51 -24.36
N GLU A 218 -0.33 16.65 -24.02
CA GLU A 218 -1.72 16.77 -24.47
C GLU A 218 -2.39 18.02 -23.92
N GLN A 219 -2.20 18.33 -22.63
CA GLN A 219 -2.71 19.55 -22.02
C GLN A 219 -2.12 20.81 -22.66
N HIS A 220 -0.82 20.84 -22.94
CA HIS A 220 -0.19 21.96 -23.66
C HIS A 220 -0.74 22.11 -25.09
N LYS A 221 -1.02 21.02 -25.80
CA LYS A 221 -1.65 21.06 -27.12
C LYS A 221 -3.08 21.61 -27.03
N LEU A 222 -3.86 21.15 -26.04
CA LEU A 222 -5.23 21.61 -25.80
C LEU A 222 -5.26 23.11 -25.47
N GLY A 223 -4.37 23.60 -24.60
CA GLY A 223 -4.24 25.02 -24.28
C GLY A 223 -3.94 25.87 -25.52
N ARG A 224 -2.99 25.44 -26.35
CA ARG A 224 -2.67 26.13 -27.63
C ARG A 224 -3.85 26.12 -28.62
N GLN A 225 -4.67 25.07 -28.61
CA GLN A 225 -5.88 25.00 -29.44
C GLN A 225 -6.95 25.98 -28.95
N ILE A 226 -7.17 26.07 -27.63
CA ILE A 226 -8.10 27.03 -27.02
C ILE A 226 -7.71 28.46 -27.41
N VAL A 227 -6.43 28.84 -27.28
CA VAL A 227 -5.96 30.19 -27.65
C VAL A 227 -6.23 30.51 -29.13
N ARG A 228 -5.99 29.56 -30.04
CA ARG A 228 -6.27 29.75 -31.48
C ARG A 228 -7.76 29.94 -31.75
N GLU A 229 -8.60 29.14 -31.10
CA GLU A 229 -10.06 29.23 -31.25
C GLU A 229 -10.65 30.51 -30.63
N GLU A 230 -10.08 31.00 -29.53
CA GLU A 230 -10.44 32.28 -28.94
C GLU A 230 -10.09 33.46 -29.84
N HIS A 231 -8.92 33.42 -30.48
CA HIS A 231 -8.55 34.43 -31.47
C HIS A 231 -9.51 34.43 -32.67
N TRP A 232 -9.88 33.24 -33.17
CA TRP A 232 -10.90 33.13 -34.22
C TRP A 232 -12.25 33.69 -33.76
N LEU A 233 -12.70 33.39 -32.54
CA LEU A 233 -13.94 33.92 -31.98
C LEU A 233 -13.95 35.46 -31.92
N ARG A 234 -12.81 36.07 -31.56
CA ARG A 234 -12.67 37.52 -31.39
C ARG A 234 -12.58 38.28 -32.71
N TYR A 235 -11.90 37.73 -33.71
CA TYR A 235 -11.55 38.47 -34.94
C TYR A 235 -12.10 37.85 -36.24
N GLY A 236 -12.53 36.59 -36.23
CA GLY A 236 -12.83 35.81 -37.45
C GLY A 236 -14.29 35.35 -37.60
N VAL A 237 -15.20 35.73 -36.70
CA VAL A 237 -16.61 35.32 -36.75
C VAL A 237 -17.44 36.33 -37.53
N THR A 238 -17.85 35.96 -38.74
CA THR A 238 -18.65 36.79 -39.66
C THR A 238 -20.14 36.40 -39.69
N ALA A 239 -20.81 36.51 -38.53
CA ALA A 239 -22.22 36.20 -38.27
C ALA A 239 -22.56 34.78 -37.77
N ARG A 240 -23.78 34.62 -37.25
CA ARG A 240 -24.27 33.39 -36.59
C ARG A 240 -24.68 32.33 -37.61
N ARG A 241 -23.73 31.47 -38.01
CA ARG A 241 -23.94 30.32 -38.90
C ARG A 241 -23.88 29.01 -38.14
N LYS A 242 -24.54 27.96 -38.64
CA LYS A 242 -24.54 26.60 -38.04
C LYS A 242 -23.13 26.08 -37.75
N ARG A 243 -22.17 26.28 -38.66
CA ARG A 243 -20.75 25.92 -38.46
C ARG A 243 -20.09 26.69 -37.33
N ASN A 244 -20.35 27.99 -37.23
CA ASN A 244 -19.78 28.85 -36.19
C ASN A 244 -20.34 28.47 -34.80
N MET A 245 -21.62 28.11 -34.74
CA MET A 245 -22.26 27.61 -33.51
C MET A 245 -21.65 26.27 -33.05
N ARG A 246 -21.38 25.34 -33.96
CA ARG A 246 -20.71 24.07 -33.63
C ARG A 246 -19.30 24.30 -33.06
N ARG A 247 -18.52 25.16 -33.72
CA ARG A 247 -17.14 25.48 -33.30
C ARG A 247 -17.10 26.18 -31.93
N LEU A 248 -18.09 27.03 -31.63
CA LEU A 248 -18.28 27.62 -30.31
C LEU A 248 -18.54 26.54 -29.24
N GLY A 249 -19.39 25.55 -29.55
CA GLY A 249 -19.65 24.42 -28.66
C GLY A 249 -18.39 23.58 -28.40
N GLU A 250 -17.62 23.28 -29.44
CA GLU A 250 -16.33 22.58 -29.34
C GLU A 250 -15.34 23.36 -28.45
N LEU A 251 -15.26 24.69 -28.59
CA LEU A 251 -14.45 25.54 -27.72
C LEU A 251 -14.89 25.48 -26.25
N GLN A 252 -16.21 25.49 -25.99
CA GLN A 252 -16.73 25.33 -24.63
C GLN A 252 -16.34 23.98 -24.03
N THR A 253 -16.47 22.88 -24.79
CA THR A 253 -16.05 21.55 -24.36
C THR A 253 -14.55 21.50 -24.09
N MET A 254 -13.72 22.08 -24.97
CA MET A 254 -12.27 22.17 -24.75
C MET A 254 -11.92 22.93 -23.47
N ARG A 255 -12.57 24.09 -23.23
CA ARG A 255 -12.39 24.87 -22.00
C ARG A 255 -12.80 24.09 -20.75
N GLN A 256 -13.91 23.36 -20.81
CA GLN A 256 -14.37 22.55 -19.69
C GLN A 256 -13.38 21.42 -19.38
N ARG A 257 -12.88 20.71 -20.40
CA ARG A 257 -11.84 19.68 -20.23
C ARG A 257 -10.55 20.25 -19.66
N PHE A 258 -10.10 21.41 -20.17
CA PHE A 258 -8.88 22.06 -19.71
C PHE A 258 -8.99 22.54 -18.26
N ARG A 259 -10.13 23.10 -17.85
CA ARG A 259 -10.38 23.51 -16.45
C ARG A 259 -10.58 22.32 -15.50
N GLY A 260 -11.16 21.24 -16.00
CA GLY A 260 -11.40 20.01 -15.23
C GLY A 260 -10.14 19.16 -15.04
N HIS A 261 -9.08 19.41 -15.82
CA HIS A 261 -7.82 18.72 -15.66
C HIS A 261 -7.16 19.12 -14.32
N ARG A 262 -7.09 18.15 -13.40
CA ARG A 262 -6.26 18.23 -12.20
C ARG A 262 -4.87 17.72 -12.57
N GLY A 263 -3.87 18.59 -12.57
CA GLY A 263 -2.48 18.21 -12.87
C GLY A 263 -1.97 17.15 -11.89
N ALA A 264 -0.84 16.51 -12.23
CA ALA A 264 -0.13 15.67 -11.28
C ALA A 264 0.21 16.51 -10.04
N GLU A 265 -0.40 16.20 -8.90
CA GLU A 265 0.01 16.82 -7.65
C GLU A 265 1.44 16.36 -7.36
N SER A 266 2.37 17.32 -7.43
CA SER A 266 3.78 17.12 -7.15
C SER A 266 3.95 16.31 -5.86
N ALA A 267 4.72 15.22 -5.94
CA ALA A 267 5.26 14.57 -4.75
C ALA A 267 6.05 15.65 -4.01
N ALA A 268 5.57 16.03 -2.83
CA ALA A 268 6.14 17.07 -2.01
C ALA A 268 7.67 16.92 -1.97
N THR A 269 8.38 17.88 -2.57
CA THR A 269 9.81 18.04 -2.38
C THR A 269 10.01 18.33 -0.90
N MET A 270 10.29 17.30 -0.11
CA MET A 270 10.76 17.48 1.26
C MET A 270 12.15 18.07 1.18
N VAL A 271 12.22 19.40 1.15
CA VAL A 271 13.44 20.14 1.42
C VAL A 271 13.70 19.97 2.91
N ALA A 272 14.61 19.06 3.25
CA ALA A 272 15.16 19.00 4.59
C ALA A 272 15.89 20.33 4.84
N SER A 273 15.35 21.15 5.73
CA SER A 273 16.02 22.34 6.23
C SER A 273 17.20 21.90 7.09
N ASP A 274 18.42 22.21 6.64
CA ASP A 274 19.63 22.02 7.44
C ASP A 274 19.54 22.87 8.72
N ALA A 275 19.50 22.19 9.87
CA ALA A 275 19.60 22.81 11.18
C ALA A 275 21.09 23.04 11.54
N ALA A 276 21.35 24.19 12.15
CA ALA A 276 22.67 24.79 12.39
C ALA A 276 23.71 23.88 13.07
N GLU A 277 24.99 24.16 12.76
CA GLU A 277 26.19 23.47 13.25
C GLU A 277 26.27 23.40 14.79
N SER A 278 26.19 22.20 15.34
CA SER A 278 26.64 21.87 16.70
C SER A 278 27.14 20.42 16.75
N GLY A 279 28.23 20.15 17.48
CA GLY A 279 28.77 18.83 17.87
C GLY A 279 28.77 17.67 16.84
N LYS A 280 29.96 17.21 16.43
CA LYS A 280 30.13 16.04 15.51
C LYS A 280 29.57 14.72 16.08
N LEU A 281 29.51 14.56 17.41
CA LEU A 281 29.05 13.35 18.08
C LEU A 281 27.60 13.51 18.56
N VAL A 282 26.74 12.56 18.17
CA VAL A 282 25.31 12.55 18.53
C VAL A 282 25.05 11.52 19.63
N ILE A 283 25.54 10.29 19.49
CA ILE A 283 25.40 9.22 20.50
C ILE A 283 26.71 8.44 20.61
N GLU A 284 27.17 8.16 21.82
CA GLU A 284 28.22 7.18 22.11
C GLU A 284 27.71 6.19 23.16
N ALA A 285 27.55 4.92 22.78
CA ALA A 285 27.21 3.85 23.70
C ALA A 285 28.41 2.91 23.86
N LYS A 286 28.74 2.55 25.11
CA LYS A 286 29.84 1.65 25.44
C LYS A 286 29.37 0.52 26.33
N ASN A 287 29.48 -0.69 25.80
CA ASN A 287 29.18 -1.98 26.44
C ASN A 287 27.84 -1.96 27.18
N ILE A 288 26.81 -1.43 26.54
CA ILE A 288 25.49 -1.32 27.16
C ILE A 288 24.81 -2.68 27.21
N GLU A 289 24.15 -2.93 28.33
CA GLU A 289 23.39 -4.16 28.56
C GLU A 289 22.00 -3.84 29.11
N LYS A 290 21.03 -4.67 28.73
CA LYS A 290 19.68 -4.60 29.27
C LYS A 290 19.06 -5.98 29.37
N SER A 291 18.51 -6.27 30.55
CA SER A 291 17.75 -7.48 30.82
C SER A 291 16.38 -7.12 31.40
N PHE A 292 15.37 -7.94 31.09
CA PHE A 292 14.06 -7.88 31.73
C PHE A 292 13.79 -9.25 32.37
N GLY A 293 13.88 -9.31 33.70
CA GLY A 293 13.94 -10.58 34.42
C GLY A 293 15.16 -11.39 33.97
N ASP A 294 14.94 -12.65 33.59
CA ASP A 294 16.00 -13.56 33.12
C ASP A 294 16.35 -13.37 31.63
N LEU A 295 15.58 -12.57 30.89
CA LEU A 295 15.79 -12.37 29.46
C LEU A 295 16.76 -11.20 29.21
N THR A 296 17.99 -11.51 28.81
CA THR A 296 18.94 -10.50 28.32
C THR A 296 18.56 -10.07 26.89
N VAL A 297 18.16 -8.82 26.73
CA VAL A 297 17.72 -8.25 25.44
C VAL A 297 18.88 -7.60 24.68
N VAL A 298 19.81 -6.93 25.40
CA VAL A 298 21.02 -6.34 24.82
C VAL A 298 22.21 -6.75 25.67
N ARG A 299 23.29 -7.23 25.04
CA ARG A 299 24.51 -7.67 25.72
C ARG A 299 25.75 -7.06 25.05
N GLY A 300 26.60 -6.41 25.84
CA GLY A 300 27.87 -5.84 25.40
C GLY A 300 27.81 -4.91 24.18
N PHE A 301 26.71 -4.18 23.94
CA PHE A 301 26.57 -3.40 22.71
C PHE A 301 27.36 -2.08 22.78
N SER A 302 28.16 -1.78 21.76
CA SER A 302 28.91 -0.53 21.66
C SER A 302 28.72 0.09 20.27
N THR A 303 28.42 1.38 20.23
CA THR A 303 28.33 2.12 18.96
C THR A 303 28.67 3.59 19.14
N ARG A 304 29.05 4.24 18.04
CA ARG A 304 29.26 5.68 17.98
C ARG A 304 28.54 6.22 16.74
N ILE A 305 27.58 7.12 16.96
CA ILE A 305 26.76 7.75 15.93
C ILE A 305 27.15 9.23 15.86
N GLN A 306 27.54 9.66 14.66
CA GLN A 306 27.94 11.03 14.34
C GLN A 306 26.82 11.78 13.63
N ARG A 307 26.93 13.11 13.59
CA ARG A 307 25.96 13.96 12.90
C ARG A 307 26.04 13.71 11.38
N GLY A 308 24.89 13.46 10.75
CA GLY A 308 24.79 13.10 9.34
C GLY A 308 24.73 11.59 9.08
N ASP A 309 25.04 10.75 10.09
CA ASP A 309 24.89 9.30 9.95
C ASP A 309 23.41 8.93 9.78
N ARG A 310 23.13 8.07 8.81
CA ARG A 310 21.81 7.45 8.61
C ARG A 310 21.89 5.99 9.01
N VAL A 311 21.66 5.71 10.29
CA VAL A 311 21.81 4.37 10.87
C VAL A 311 20.46 3.66 10.91
N GLY A 312 20.36 2.51 10.22
CA GLY A 312 19.20 1.62 10.30
C GLY A 312 19.40 0.51 11.33
N LEU A 313 18.45 0.34 12.25
CA LEU A 313 18.40 -0.78 13.19
C LEU A 313 17.50 -1.88 12.62
N VAL A 314 18.11 -2.98 12.17
CA VAL A 314 17.41 -4.13 11.56
C VAL A 314 17.55 -5.38 12.42
N GLY A 315 16.56 -6.27 12.33
CA GLY A 315 16.49 -7.51 13.10
C GLY A 315 15.05 -8.01 13.24
N PRO A 316 14.84 -9.26 13.69
CA PRO A 316 13.50 -9.84 13.83
C PRO A 316 12.66 -9.08 14.86
N ASN A 317 11.35 -9.29 14.80
CA ASN A 317 10.46 -8.76 15.84
C ASN A 317 10.80 -9.39 17.20
N GLY A 318 10.70 -8.61 18.27
CA GLY A 318 11.10 -9.07 19.61
C GLY A 318 12.60 -9.07 19.89
N ALA A 319 13.47 -8.82 18.90
CA ALA A 319 14.93 -8.79 19.07
C ALA A 319 15.48 -7.65 19.95
N GLY A 320 14.61 -6.81 20.53
CA GLY A 320 15.04 -5.70 21.38
C GLY A 320 15.37 -4.38 20.68
N LYS A 321 15.05 -4.23 19.38
CA LYS A 321 15.31 -3.00 18.59
C LYS A 321 14.78 -1.74 19.28
N THR A 322 13.52 -1.75 19.71
CA THR A 322 12.89 -0.63 20.41
C THR A 322 13.54 -0.37 21.77
N THR A 323 13.90 -1.42 22.50
CA THR A 323 14.64 -1.32 23.78
C THR A 323 16.00 -0.65 23.57
N LEU A 324 16.74 -1.08 22.54
CA LEU A 324 18.03 -0.51 22.18
C LEU A 324 17.88 0.96 21.77
N LEU A 325 16.88 1.29 20.95
CA LEU A 325 16.60 2.67 20.54
C LEU A 325 16.31 3.56 21.77
N LYS A 326 15.43 3.11 22.67
CA LYS A 326 15.12 3.83 23.92
C LYS A 326 16.35 4.03 24.81
N MET A 327 17.27 3.08 24.82
CA MET A 327 18.56 3.27 25.52
C MET A 327 19.45 4.29 24.84
N LEU A 328 19.55 4.24 23.51
CA LEU A 328 20.35 5.17 22.73
C LEU A 328 19.78 6.59 22.72
N THR A 329 18.46 6.78 22.94
CA THR A 329 17.81 8.10 23.07
C THR A 329 17.73 8.59 24.52
N GLY A 330 18.10 7.76 25.50
CA GLY A 330 18.07 8.11 26.92
C GLY A 330 16.71 7.95 27.61
N GLU A 331 15.67 7.47 26.91
CA GLU A 331 14.36 7.14 27.49
C GLU A 331 14.41 5.95 28.46
N LEU A 332 15.35 5.03 28.23
CA LEU A 332 15.56 3.85 29.08
C LEU A 332 17.03 3.80 29.54
N LYS A 333 17.25 3.58 30.83
CA LYS A 333 18.61 3.38 31.35
C LYS A 333 19.07 1.94 31.10
N PRO A 334 20.31 1.75 30.61
CA PRO A 334 20.92 0.42 30.57
C PRO A 334 21.22 -0.08 32.00
N ASP A 335 21.27 -1.39 32.18
CA ASP A 335 21.61 -2.01 33.46
C ASP A 335 23.13 -1.98 33.70
N SER A 336 23.91 -2.04 32.61
CA SER A 336 25.38 -1.92 32.60
C SER A 336 25.83 -1.13 31.37
N GLY A 337 27.05 -0.59 31.40
CA GLY A 337 27.60 0.26 30.35
C GLY A 337 27.19 1.72 30.46
N THR A 338 27.55 2.52 29.45
CA THR A 338 27.29 3.97 29.43
C THR A 338 26.74 4.42 28.08
N VAL A 339 25.76 5.32 28.12
CA VAL A 339 25.27 6.05 26.94
C VAL A 339 25.53 7.53 27.18
N ARG A 340 26.25 8.15 26.25
CA ARG A 340 26.50 9.58 26.21
C ARG A 340 25.82 10.18 25.00
N LEU A 341 24.90 11.11 25.25
CA LEU A 341 24.26 11.89 24.20
C LEU A 341 25.07 13.16 23.94
N GLY A 342 25.07 13.62 22.68
CA GLY A 342 25.70 14.87 22.25
C GLY A 342 24.99 16.10 22.84
N THR A 343 25.63 17.26 22.74
CA THR A 343 25.03 18.55 23.14
C THR A 343 24.22 19.17 21.99
N ASN A 344 23.08 19.80 22.28
CA ASN A 344 22.12 20.37 21.31
C ASN A 344 21.51 19.31 20.37
N LEU A 345 20.64 18.45 20.92
CA LEU A 345 19.90 17.41 20.21
C LEU A 345 18.49 17.85 19.75
N GLU A 346 18.17 19.13 19.87
CA GLU A 346 16.90 19.72 19.39
C GLU A 346 16.93 19.99 17.89
#